data_AF-A0A9Q3JPZ7-F1
#
_entry.id   AF-A0A9Q3JPZ7-F1
#
_cell.length_a   1.000
_cell.length_b   1.000
_cell.length_c   1.000
_cell.angle_alpha   90.00
_cell.angle_beta   90.00
_cell.angle_gamma   90.00
#
_symmetry.space_group_name_H-M   'P 1'
#
loop_
_entity.id
_entity.type
_entity.pdbx_description
1 polymer ?
#
loop_
_entity_poly.entity_id
_entity_poly.type
_entity_poly.pdbx_seq_one_letter_code
_entity_poly.pdbx_strand_id
1 'polypeptide(L)'
;MEPDFKEGDQVLLPTLNFKNLKGPKKMRDSFVGPFTITKLIGENTVEVKLTKEFSRKHPVFPVSLVKPYFQTEEEKFPSKKKNPTPPEIV
;
A
#
# COMPACT_ATOMS: atom_id res chain seq x y z
N MET A 1 -3.92 -12.37 15.87
CA MET A 1 -2.56 -11.84 15.71
C MET A 1 -2.68 -10.61 14.86
N GLU A 2 -2.57 -9.44 15.48
CA GLU A 2 -2.36 -8.21 14.73
C GLU A 2 -0.94 -8.26 14.14
N PRO A 3 -0.75 -7.88 12.87
CA PRO A 3 0.58 -7.86 12.27
C PRO A 3 1.47 -6.85 12.99
N ASP A 4 2.66 -7.28 13.40
CA ASP A 4 3.70 -6.43 13.98
C ASP A 4 4.33 -5.61 12.83
N PHE A 5 3.98 -4.33 12.77
CA PHE A 5 4.52 -3.41 11.77
C PHE A 5 5.76 -2.71 12.30
N LYS A 6 6.74 -2.44 11.43
CA LYS A 6 7.97 -1.74 11.79
C LYS A 6 8.16 -0.46 11.00
N GLU A 7 8.95 0.45 11.56
CA GLU A 7 9.40 1.65 10.86
C GLU A 7 10.18 1.23 9.60
N GLY A 8 9.81 1.78 8.44
CA GLY A 8 10.35 1.40 7.14
C GLY A 8 9.53 0.38 6.35
N ASP A 9 8.58 -0.33 6.98
CA ASP A 9 7.71 -1.25 6.26
C ASP A 9 6.79 -0.52 5.28
N GLN A 10 6.47 -1.19 4.18
CA GLN A 10 5.48 -0.71 3.22
C GLN A 10 4.10 -1.24 3.59
N VAL A 11 3.11 -0.34 3.61
CA VAL A 11 1.72 -0.67 3.91
C VAL A 11 0.77 -0.04 2.92
N LEU A 12 -0.32 -0.74 2.67
CA LEU A 12 -1.44 -0.27 1.89
C LEU A 12 -2.49 0.36 2.81
N LEU A 13 -3.02 1.52 2.40
CA LEU A 13 -4.03 2.25 3.17
C LEU A 13 -5.41 2.16 2.51
N PRO A 14 -6.50 2.04 3.28
CA PRO A 14 -7.83 1.87 2.71
C PRO A 14 -8.33 3.15 2.02
N THR A 15 -8.86 3.02 0.81
CA THR A 15 -9.40 4.14 0.01
C THR A 15 -10.61 4.82 0.64
N LEU A 16 -11.25 4.16 1.61
CA LEU A 16 -12.33 4.70 2.42
C LEU A 16 -11.91 5.95 3.19
N ASN A 17 -10.64 6.04 3.62
CA ASN A 17 -10.12 7.21 4.34
C ASN A 17 -9.74 8.37 3.41
N PHE A 18 -9.63 8.10 2.10
CA PHE A 18 -9.25 9.08 1.09
C PHE A 18 -10.48 9.59 0.33
N LYS A 19 -10.84 10.84 0.59
CA LYS A 19 -11.92 11.57 -0.10
C LYS A 19 -11.48 12.22 -1.41
N ASN A 20 -10.16 12.36 -1.61
CA ASN A 20 -9.57 13.04 -2.78
C ASN A 20 -9.11 12.05 -3.86
N LEU A 21 -9.60 10.81 -3.84
CA LEU A 21 -9.28 9.86 -4.90
C LEU A 21 -10.10 10.19 -6.15
N LYS A 22 -9.42 10.27 -7.29
CA LYS A 22 -10.07 10.45 -8.59
C LYS A 22 -10.84 9.19 -8.97
N GLY A 23 -12.03 9.38 -9.56
CA GLY A 23 -12.82 8.29 -10.15
C GLY A 23 -14.02 7.81 -9.31
N PRO A 24 -14.89 6.97 -9.90
CA PRO A 24 -16.10 6.48 -9.26
C PRO A 24 -15.78 5.45 -8.17
N LYS A 25 -16.48 5.54 -7.02
CA LYS A 25 -16.27 4.69 -5.83
C LYS A 25 -16.33 3.18 -6.12
N LYS A 26 -17.06 2.76 -7.15
CA LYS A 26 -17.23 1.36 -7.56
C LYS A 26 -16.07 0.78 -8.37
N MET A 27 -15.25 1.63 -9.01
CA MET A 27 -14.18 1.19 -9.92
C MET A 27 -12.78 1.42 -9.35
N ARG A 28 -12.68 1.98 -8.14
CA ARG A 28 -11.41 2.17 -7.45
C ARG A 28 -11.07 0.95 -6.62
N ASP A 29 -9.77 0.69 -6.47
CA ASP A 29 -9.27 -0.28 -5.51
C ASP A 29 -9.71 0.02 -4.08
N SER A 30 -9.84 -1.03 -3.28
CA SER A 30 -10.15 -0.88 -1.85
C SER A 30 -8.99 -0.30 -1.05
N PHE A 31 -7.77 -0.40 -1.59
CA PHE A 31 -6.54 0.08 -0.97
C PHE A 31 -5.73 0.91 -1.97
N VAL A 32 -5.02 1.91 -1.47
CA VAL A 32 -4.11 2.76 -2.25
C VAL A 32 -2.72 2.66 -1.69
N GLY A 33 -1.76 2.66 -2.64
CA GLY A 33 -0.35 2.98 -2.48
C GLY A 33 0.42 2.11 -1.47
N PRO A 34 1.61 1.62 -1.82
CA PRO A 34 2.57 1.29 -0.77
C PRO A 34 3.06 2.60 -0.15
N PHE A 35 2.69 2.85 1.10
CA PHE A 35 3.20 3.94 1.91
C PHE A 35 4.17 3.40 2.95
N THR A 36 5.27 4.10 3.14
CA THR A 36 6.28 3.70 4.13
C THR A 36 5.85 4.16 5.51
N ILE A 37 5.93 3.27 6.50
CA ILE A 37 5.75 3.65 7.91
C ILE A 37 6.96 4.49 8.33
N THR A 38 6.69 5.73 8.75
CA THR A 38 7.69 6.63 9.29
C THR A 38 7.95 6.33 10.76
N LYS A 39 6.89 6.05 11.52
CA LYS A 39 6.96 5.90 12.98
C LYS A 39 5.81 5.05 13.53
N LEU A 40 6.07 4.32 14.62
CA LEU A 40 5.01 3.71 15.43
C LEU A 40 4.64 4.68 16.58
N ILE A 41 3.41 5.18 16.58
CA ILE A 41 2.94 6.18 17.56
C ILE A 41 2.39 5.49 18.83
N GLY A 42 2.06 4.20 18.76
CA GLY A 42 1.66 3.37 19.90
C GLY A 42 1.47 1.91 19.49
N GLU A 43 0.93 1.09 20.38
CA GLU A 43 0.72 -0.35 20.12
C GLU A 43 -0.14 -0.61 18.87
N ASN A 44 -1.15 0.23 18.64
CA ASN A 44 -2.13 0.02 17.59
C ASN A 44 -2.16 1.13 16.53
N THR A 45 -1.14 1.99 16.49
CA THR A 45 -1.16 3.20 15.65
C THR A 45 0.17 3.43 14.95
N VAL A 46 0.12 3.56 13.63
CA VAL A 46 1.29 3.81 12.77
C VAL A 46 1.17 5.15 12.06
N GLU A 47 2.28 5.85 11.95
CA GLU A 47 2.43 7.03 11.11
C GLU A 47 3.09 6.63 9.79
N VAL A 48 2.47 7.00 8.68
CA VAL A 48 2.93 6.68 7.33
C VAL A 48 3.27 7.94 6.56
N LYS A 49 4.26 7.83 5.68
CA LYS A 49 4.67 8.90 4.79
C LYS A 49 3.73 8.97 3.59
N LEU A 50 2.74 9.85 3.66
CA LEU A 50 1.85 10.15 2.54
C LEU A 50 2.59 10.95 1.46
N THR A 51 2.34 10.62 0.19
CA THR A 51 2.88 11.38 -0.94
C THR A 51 2.22 12.77 -1.03
N LYS A 52 2.81 13.72 -1.77
CA LYS A 52 2.34 15.12 -1.82
C LYS A 52 0.85 15.27 -2.19
N GLU A 53 0.31 14.34 -2.99
CA GLU A 53 -1.11 14.30 -3.35
C GLU A 53 -2.01 13.97 -2.14
N PHE A 54 -1.50 13.15 -1.21
CA PHE A 54 -2.20 12.72 0.00
C PHE A 54 -1.75 13.45 1.27
N SER A 55 -0.75 14.33 1.20
CA SER A 55 -0.17 15.05 2.35
C SER A 55 -1.18 15.92 3.13
N ARG A 56 -2.35 16.22 2.57
CA ARG A 56 -3.46 16.90 3.27
C ARG A 56 -4.30 15.98 4.17
N LYS A 57 -4.02 14.68 4.16
CA LYS A 57 -4.68 13.68 5.01
C LYS A 57 -3.84 13.43 6.24
N HIS A 58 -4.51 12.98 7.31
CA HIS A 58 -3.82 12.54 8.51
C HIS A 58 -2.86 11.40 8.16
N PRO A 59 -1.56 11.51 8.46
CA PRO A 59 -0.59 10.46 8.20
C PRO A 59 -0.67 9.32 9.22
N VAL A 60 -1.54 9.43 10.23
CA VAL A 60 -1.65 8.47 11.33
C VAL A 60 -2.85 7.55 11.10
N PHE A 61 -2.62 6.24 11.14
CA PHE A 61 -3.62 5.21 10.89
C PHE A 61 -3.51 4.08 11.92
N PRO A 62 -4.64 3.48 12.33
CA PRO A 62 -4.61 2.31 13.20
C PRO A 62 -4.15 1.05 12.45
N VAL A 63 -3.40 0.18 13.12
CA VAL A 63 -2.85 -1.08 12.57
C VAL A 63 -3.92 -2.00 11.99
N SER A 64 -5.13 -1.96 12.54
CA SER A 64 -6.27 -2.76 12.06
C SER A 64 -6.77 -2.36 10.67
N LEU A 65 -6.54 -1.11 10.26
CA LEU A 65 -6.97 -0.59 8.96
C LEU A 65 -5.89 -0.67 7.88
N VAL A 66 -4.62 -0.74 8.28
CA VAL A 66 -3.50 -0.82 7.34
C VAL A 66 -3.25 -2.27 6.95
N LYS A 67 -2.86 -2.49 5.69
CA LYS A 67 -2.48 -3.82 5.22
C LYS A 67 -0.99 -3.88 4.93
N PRO A 68 -0.27 -4.94 5.33
CA PRO A 68 1.12 -5.11 4.90
C PRO A 68 1.19 -5.20 3.38
N TYR A 69 2.09 -4.43 2.79
CA TYR A 69 2.38 -4.52 1.36
C TYR A 69 3.39 -5.64 1.14
N PHE A 70 2.91 -6.77 0.64
CA PHE A 70 3.79 -7.82 0.15
C PHE A 70 4.18 -7.47 -1.28
N GLN A 71 5.37 -6.88 -1.46
CA GLN A 71 5.99 -6.90 -2.77
C GLN A 71 6.05 -8.37 -3.19
N THR A 72 5.48 -8.68 -4.35
CA THR A 72 5.53 -10.06 -4.86
C THR A 72 7.00 -10.36 -5.12
N GLU A 73 7.70 -10.90 -4.12
CA GLU A 73 8.92 -11.67 -4.36
C GLU A 73 8.52 -12.73 -5.37
N GLU A 74 9.03 -12.57 -6.59
CA GLU A 74 8.82 -13.49 -7.71
C GLU A 74 9.19 -14.93 -7.31
N GLU A 75 9.95 -15.10 -6.23
CA GLU A 75 10.39 -16.38 -5.66
C GLU A 75 9.27 -17.20 -4.98
N LYS A 76 8.19 -16.58 -4.48
CA LYS A 76 7.11 -17.33 -3.78
C LYS A 76 6.01 -17.86 -4.69
N PHE A 77 5.98 -17.44 -5.96
CA PHE A 77 5.01 -17.90 -6.96
C PHE A 77 5.70 -18.19 -8.30
N PRO A 78 6.38 -19.34 -8.45
CA PRO A 78 7.06 -19.72 -9.70
C PRO A 78 6.13 -19.83 -10.92
N SER A 79 4.81 -19.74 -10.73
CA SER A 79 3.78 -19.87 -11.78
C SER A 79 3.39 -18.55 -12.45
N LYS A 80 3.84 -17.37 -11.99
CA LYS A 80 3.61 -16.11 -12.73
C LYS A 80 4.58 -16.02 -13.90
N LYS A 81 4.24 -16.70 -15.00
CA LYS A 81 4.92 -16.52 -16.28
C LYS A 81 4.89 -15.02 -16.64
N LYS A 82 6.07 -14.39 -16.72
CA LYS A 82 6.21 -13.11 -17.43
C LYS A 82 5.70 -13.36 -18.85
N ASN A 83 4.69 -12.63 -19.29
CA ASN A 83 4.33 -12.63 -20.71
C ASN A 83 5.60 -12.25 -21.48
N PRO A 84 6.06 -13.05 -22.46
CA PRO A 84 7.29 -12.78 -23.16
C PRO A 84 7.18 -11.44 -23.89
N THR A 85 8.26 -10.66 -23.82
CA THR A 85 8.49 -9.42 -24.54
C THR A 85 8.07 -9.58 -26.01
N PRO A 86 7.31 -8.64 -26.61
CA PRO A 86 6.97 -8.74 -28.02
C PRO A 86 8.26 -8.81 -28.85
N PRO A 87 8.34 -9.71 -29.85
CA PRO A 87 9.53 -9.85 -30.68
C PRO A 87 9.77 -8.55 -31.45
N GLU A 88 11.00 -8.03 -31.36
CA GLU A 88 11.47 -6.91 -32.17
C GLU A 88 11.51 -7.38 -33.64
N ILE A 89 10.70 -6.73 -34.48
CA ILE A 89 10.62 -7.02 -35.92
C ILE A 89 11.85 -6.36 -36.56
N VAL A 90 12.78 -7.17 -37.09
CA VAL A 90 13.90 -6.72 -37.94
C VAL A 90 13.67 -7.16 -39.37
#